data_AF-A0A3A4QXT5-F1
#
_entry.id   AF-A0A3A4QXT5-F1
#
_cell.length_a   1.000
_cell.length_b   1.000
_cell.length_c   1.000
_cell.angle_alpha   90.00
_cell.angle_beta   90.00
_cell.angle_gamma   90.00
#
_symmetry.space_group_name_H-M   'P 1'
#
loop_
_entity.id
_entity.type
_entity.pdbx_description
1 polymer ?
#
loop_
_entity_poly.entity_id
_entity_poly.type
_entity_poly.pdbx_seq_one_letter_code
_entity_poly.pdbx_strand_id
1 'polypeptide(L)'
;MNKKYRMILVLIFMGLLGISLPVQANSGPPSNLSLTITGVTEEYSLDIFIYQEGLLTQDQIDQAEAFMYRYYYQNTYPEFLKSFQDKDNYVSNTLYGSVDYFEYWDVGSDKKYVMFLNIPRTFKIVLINESDELIISKVIEMKSYDFDIVLDLSDVSFTDEITYDAGSILGLGENPFYESSYYVDMFIRLVVTILIEGLIFFAFGFRKKSTYIVFTIINVISQVGLTLGTMYSFYRGDSAYGTIFVFIFGEFLIFTGEMFLLTLLVREKKWYVRTLVVFLANIVSLVLGLAISLGLLSLIY
;
A
#
# COMPACT_ATOMS: atom_id res chain seq x y z
N MET A 1 21.82 26.11 -32.15
CA MET A 1 20.37 26.31 -31.94
C MET A 1 20.14 27.52 -31.04
N ASN A 2 19.42 28.53 -31.52
CA ASN A 2 19.21 29.80 -30.82
C ASN A 2 18.46 29.59 -29.49
N LYS A 3 18.75 30.38 -28.45
CA LYS A 3 18.20 30.19 -27.07
C LYS A 3 16.67 30.14 -27.04
N LYS A 4 16.02 30.85 -27.99
CA LYS A 4 14.57 30.85 -28.20
C LYS A 4 14.00 29.50 -28.67
N TYR A 5 14.70 28.81 -29.58
CA TYR A 5 14.23 27.53 -30.12
C TYR A 5 14.35 26.38 -29.12
N ARG A 6 15.29 26.46 -28.16
CA ARG A 6 15.40 25.51 -27.05
C ARG A 6 14.20 25.59 -26.10
N MET A 7 13.73 26.81 -25.82
CA MET A 7 12.59 27.04 -24.91
C MET A 7 11.28 26.55 -25.53
N ILE A 8 11.11 26.73 -26.84
CA ILE A 8 9.92 26.28 -27.57
C ILE A 8 9.84 24.74 -27.61
N LEU A 9 10.96 24.06 -27.84
CA LEU A 9 11.00 22.59 -27.83
C LEU A 9 10.66 22.00 -26.45
N VAL A 10 11.13 22.62 -25.37
CA VAL A 10 10.80 22.18 -24.00
C VAL A 10 9.31 22.38 -23.71
N LEU A 11 8.72 23.50 -24.14
CA LEU A 11 7.28 23.75 -23.95
C LEU A 11 6.40 22.78 -24.75
N ILE A 12 6.81 22.42 -25.97
CA ILE A 12 6.11 21.42 -26.80
C ILE A 12 6.22 20.03 -26.14
N PHE A 13 7.38 19.68 -25.59
CA PHE A 13 7.59 18.40 -24.89
C PHE A 13 6.77 18.32 -23.59
N MET A 14 6.66 19.43 -22.84
CA MET A 14 5.80 19.51 -21.64
C MET A 14 4.31 19.42 -21.99
N GLY A 15 3.88 19.99 -23.12
CA GLY A 15 2.49 19.89 -23.58
C GLY A 15 2.08 18.49 -24.02
N LEU A 16 3.03 17.67 -24.48
CA LEU A 16 2.79 16.28 -24.90
C LEU A 16 2.73 15.29 -23.73
N LEU A 17 3.22 15.66 -22.54
CA LEU A 17 3.21 14.83 -21.32
C LEU A 17 1.96 14.99 -20.45
N GLY A 18 1.04 15.88 -20.83
CA GLY A 18 -0.27 16.02 -20.19
C GLY A 18 -1.22 14.89 -20.56
N ILE A 19 -0.87 13.65 -20.18
CA ILE A 19 -1.73 12.49 -20.34
C ILE A 19 -2.89 12.64 -19.37
N SER A 20 -4.09 12.81 -19.91
CA SER A 20 -5.35 12.78 -19.16
C SER A 20 -5.53 11.38 -18.56
N LEU A 21 -5.19 11.22 -17.28
CA LEU A 21 -5.54 10.01 -16.55
C LEU A 21 -7.03 10.07 -16.21
N PRO A 22 -7.83 9.05 -16.58
CA PRO A 22 -9.22 8.97 -16.15
C PRO A 22 -9.23 8.75 -14.63
N VAL A 23 -9.59 9.79 -13.88
CA VAL A 23 -9.82 9.69 -12.43
C VAL A 23 -11.24 9.18 -12.22
N GLN A 24 -11.40 7.89 -11.96
CA GLN A 24 -12.62 7.36 -11.36
C GLN A 24 -12.48 7.46 -9.83
N ALA A 25 -13.21 8.39 -9.23
CA ALA A 25 -13.33 8.48 -7.78
C ALA A 25 -14.41 7.48 -7.31
N ASN A 26 -13.99 6.34 -6.75
CA ASN A 26 -14.88 5.48 -5.99
C ASN A 26 -14.80 5.89 -4.51
N SER A 27 -15.88 6.49 -4.00
CA SER A 27 -15.95 7.15 -2.68
C SER A 27 -16.59 6.25 -1.61
N GLY A 28 -16.22 4.97 -1.58
CA GLY A 28 -16.55 4.09 -0.45
C GLY A 28 -15.65 4.35 0.75
N PRO A 29 -16.08 4.04 1.99
CA PRO A 29 -15.16 4.03 3.13
C PRO A 29 -13.99 3.07 2.80
N PRO A 30 -12.73 3.42 3.14
CA PRO A 30 -11.61 2.52 2.91
C PRO A 30 -11.81 1.22 3.69
N SER A 31 -11.48 0.10 3.07
CA SER A 31 -11.53 -1.21 3.71
C SER A 31 -10.37 -1.39 4.67
N ASN A 32 -10.65 -1.91 5.86
CA ASN A 32 -9.65 -2.14 6.90
C ASN A 32 -8.83 -3.43 6.64
N LEU A 33 -9.44 -4.45 6.01
CA LEU A 33 -8.77 -5.67 5.55
C LEU A 33 -9.25 -6.02 4.16
N SER A 34 -8.32 -6.27 3.24
CA SER A 34 -8.58 -7.04 2.03
C SER A 34 -7.85 -8.37 2.08
N LEU A 35 -8.59 -9.44 1.83
CA LEU A 35 -8.08 -10.80 1.76
C LEU A 35 -8.32 -11.35 0.36
N THR A 36 -7.25 -11.78 -0.31
CA THR A 36 -7.35 -12.57 -1.54
C THR A 36 -6.99 -14.01 -1.23
N ILE A 37 -7.82 -14.96 -1.66
CA ILE A 37 -7.57 -16.39 -1.51
C ILE A 37 -7.27 -16.97 -2.89
N THR A 38 -6.14 -17.66 -3.01
CA THR A 38 -5.69 -18.28 -4.27
C THR A 38 -5.45 -19.77 -4.09
N GLY A 39 -5.57 -20.53 -5.18
CA GLY A 39 -5.25 -21.96 -5.19
C GLY A 39 -6.35 -22.91 -4.72
N VAL A 40 -7.50 -22.40 -4.28
CA VAL A 40 -8.67 -23.21 -3.90
C VAL A 40 -9.68 -23.21 -5.04
N THR A 41 -10.02 -24.39 -5.55
CA THR A 41 -11.02 -24.55 -6.63
C THR A 41 -12.36 -25.07 -6.15
N GLU A 42 -12.39 -25.65 -4.96
CA GLU A 42 -13.61 -26.14 -4.30
C GLU A 42 -14.42 -24.97 -3.72
N GLU A 43 -15.72 -25.17 -3.54
CA GLU A 43 -16.56 -24.19 -2.84
C GLU A 43 -16.29 -24.25 -1.34
N TYR A 44 -16.22 -23.07 -0.72
CA TYR A 44 -15.98 -22.91 0.70
C TYR A 44 -16.69 -21.68 1.25
N SER A 45 -17.01 -21.75 2.53
CA SER A 45 -17.37 -20.61 3.36
C SER A 45 -16.14 -20.07 4.09
N LEU A 46 -16.17 -18.78 4.42
CA LEU A 46 -15.07 -18.08 5.08
C LEU A 46 -15.51 -17.67 6.48
N ASP A 47 -14.64 -17.89 7.46
CA ASP A 47 -14.73 -17.29 8.78
C ASP A 47 -13.36 -16.76 9.22
N ILE A 48 -13.38 -15.92 10.25
CA ILE A 48 -12.18 -15.54 10.99
C ILE A 48 -12.28 -16.11 12.38
N PHE A 49 -11.19 -16.69 12.87
CA PHE A 49 -11.11 -17.01 14.29
C PHE A 49 -10.38 -15.93 15.07
N ILE A 50 -10.92 -15.63 16.25
CA ILE A 50 -10.37 -14.69 17.23
C ILE A 50 -9.95 -15.43 18.49
N TYR A 51 -8.96 -14.87 19.19
CA TYR A 51 -8.49 -15.45 20.44
C TYR A 51 -9.56 -15.36 21.53
N GLN A 52 -9.84 -16.48 22.17
CA GLN A 52 -10.70 -16.60 23.33
C GLN A 52 -9.85 -16.93 24.56
N GLU A 53 -9.96 -16.12 25.61
CA GLU A 53 -9.31 -16.42 26.86
C GLU A 53 -10.03 -17.59 27.57
N GLY A 54 -9.29 -18.66 27.82
CA GLY A 54 -9.79 -19.86 28.51
C GLY A 54 -10.64 -20.77 27.61
N LEU A 55 -11.12 -21.86 28.22
CA LEU A 55 -12.03 -22.79 27.55
C LEU A 55 -13.44 -22.22 27.48
N LEU A 56 -14.15 -22.53 26.40
CA LEU A 56 -15.55 -22.19 26.23
C LEU A 56 -16.41 -22.79 27.37
N THR A 57 -17.19 -21.92 28.03
CA THR A 57 -18.19 -22.34 29.00
C THR A 57 -19.50 -22.71 28.31
N GLN A 58 -20.33 -23.54 28.94
CA GLN A 58 -21.63 -23.93 28.38
C GLN A 58 -22.52 -22.70 28.10
N ASP A 59 -22.50 -21.71 28.99
CA ASP A 59 -23.27 -20.47 28.81
C ASP A 59 -22.84 -19.68 27.57
N GLN A 60 -21.54 -19.66 27.25
CA GLN A 60 -21.03 -19.02 26.03
C GLN A 60 -21.48 -19.79 24.77
N ILE A 61 -21.47 -21.13 24.82
CA ILE A 61 -21.94 -21.97 23.71
C ILE A 61 -23.45 -21.76 23.46
N ASP A 62 -24.25 -21.72 24.53
CA ASP A 62 -25.69 -21.50 24.44
C ASP A 62 -26.01 -20.09 23.87
N GLN A 63 -25.21 -19.08 24.22
CA GLN A 63 -25.32 -17.73 23.66
C GLN A 63 -24.96 -17.69 22.17
N ALA A 64 -23.89 -18.36 21.75
CA ALA A 64 -23.49 -18.48 20.35
C ALA A 64 -24.57 -19.18 19.52
N GLU A 65 -25.18 -20.24 20.06
CA GLU A 65 -26.31 -20.93 19.44
C GLU A 65 -27.51 -20.00 19.24
N ALA A 66 -27.90 -19.24 20.27
CA ALA A 66 -28.98 -18.27 20.18
C ALA A 66 -28.67 -17.16 19.16
N PHE A 67 -27.40 -16.77 19.04
CA PHE A 67 -26.95 -15.78 18.05
C PHE A 67 -27.07 -16.30 16.61
N MET A 68 -26.64 -17.54 16.36
CA MET A 68 -26.74 -18.23 15.07
C MET A 68 -28.18 -18.27 14.55
N TYR A 69 -29.16 -18.52 15.43
CA TYR A 69 -30.57 -18.55 15.05
C TYR A 69 -31.18 -17.17 14.79
N ARG A 70 -30.61 -16.09 15.34
CA ARG A 70 -31.13 -14.72 15.24
C ARG A 70 -30.68 -14.01 13.95
N TYR A 71 -29.51 -14.32 13.43
CA TYR A 71 -28.99 -13.79 12.16
C TYR A 71 -29.26 -14.78 11.02
N TYR A 72 -29.28 -14.29 9.77
CA TYR A 72 -29.75 -14.98 8.55
C TYR A 72 -28.96 -16.25 8.13
N TYR A 73 -28.23 -16.90 9.03
CA TYR A 73 -27.33 -18.03 8.77
C TYR A 73 -27.94 -19.42 9.07
N GLN A 74 -29.27 -19.52 9.22
CA GLN A 74 -29.94 -20.73 9.73
C GLN A 74 -29.67 -22.03 8.95
N ASN A 75 -29.23 -21.97 7.68
CA ASN A 75 -29.11 -23.16 6.83
C ASN A 75 -27.72 -23.37 6.21
N THR A 76 -26.73 -22.53 6.50
CA THR A 76 -25.43 -22.58 5.79
C THR A 76 -24.22 -22.53 6.72
N TYR A 77 -24.41 -22.29 8.01
CA TYR A 77 -23.30 -22.17 8.95
C TYR A 77 -23.08 -23.48 9.72
N PRO A 78 -21.86 -24.04 9.75
CA PRO A 78 -21.59 -25.34 10.36
C PRO A 78 -21.88 -25.38 11.86
N GLU A 79 -22.74 -26.30 12.30
CA GLU A 79 -23.16 -26.37 13.71
C GLU A 79 -22.01 -26.73 14.67
N PHE A 80 -21.02 -27.49 14.19
CA PHE A 80 -19.90 -27.92 15.03
C PHE A 80 -19.06 -26.73 15.54
N LEU A 81 -19.07 -25.61 14.82
CA LEU A 81 -18.33 -24.40 15.19
C LEU A 81 -18.83 -23.76 16.50
N LYS A 82 -20.06 -24.07 16.93
CA LYS A 82 -20.62 -23.60 18.21
C LYS A 82 -19.74 -24.02 19.38
N SER A 83 -19.24 -25.25 19.39
CA SER A 83 -18.38 -25.77 20.47
C SER A 83 -16.92 -25.89 20.06
N PHE A 84 -16.58 -25.56 18.81
CA PHE A 84 -15.23 -25.70 18.30
C PHE A 84 -14.32 -24.61 18.89
N GLN A 85 -13.20 -25.05 19.46
CA GLN A 85 -12.11 -24.20 19.87
C GLN A 85 -10.81 -24.83 19.36
N ASP A 86 -10.01 -24.04 18.66
CA ASP A 86 -8.79 -24.55 18.07
C ASP A 86 -7.69 -24.82 19.12
N LYS A 87 -6.59 -25.46 18.69
CA LYS A 87 -5.45 -25.82 19.55
C LYS A 87 -4.77 -24.64 20.27
N ASP A 88 -4.96 -23.42 19.78
CA ASP A 88 -4.36 -22.18 20.27
C ASP A 88 -5.41 -21.26 20.94
N ASN A 89 -6.58 -21.81 21.29
CA ASN A 89 -7.72 -21.11 21.88
C ASN A 89 -8.40 -20.07 20.98
N TYR A 90 -8.37 -20.26 19.67
CA TYR A 90 -9.11 -19.43 18.72
C TYR A 90 -10.50 -20.02 18.43
N VAL A 91 -11.51 -19.16 18.33
CA VAL A 91 -12.92 -19.51 18.11
C VAL A 91 -13.53 -18.63 17.02
N SER A 92 -14.66 -19.04 16.46
CA SER A 92 -15.38 -18.27 15.44
C SER A 92 -15.68 -16.82 15.87
N ASN A 93 -15.23 -15.85 15.09
CA ASN A 93 -15.59 -14.44 15.25
C ASN A 93 -17.06 -14.19 14.90
N THR A 94 -17.60 -14.93 13.93
CA THR A 94 -19.03 -14.86 13.57
C THR A 94 -19.93 -15.20 14.75
N LEU A 95 -19.52 -16.15 15.60
CA LEU A 95 -20.31 -16.60 16.76
C LEU A 95 -19.96 -15.87 18.06
N TYR A 96 -18.68 -15.59 18.30
CA TYR A 96 -18.18 -15.10 19.59
C TYR A 96 -17.68 -13.65 19.56
N GLY A 97 -17.53 -13.07 18.37
CA GLY A 97 -17.00 -11.74 18.17
C GLY A 97 -18.07 -10.67 17.93
N SER A 98 -17.61 -9.51 17.48
CA SER A 98 -18.47 -8.48 16.92
C SER A 98 -18.72 -8.79 15.45
N VAL A 99 -20.00 -8.85 15.06
CA VAL A 99 -20.45 -9.26 13.71
C VAL A 99 -19.67 -8.55 12.61
N ASP A 100 -18.88 -9.30 11.86
CA ASP A 100 -18.17 -8.82 10.68
C ASP A 100 -18.87 -9.34 9.42
N TYR A 101 -19.34 -8.43 8.57
CA TYR A 101 -19.80 -8.77 7.22
C TYR A 101 -18.63 -8.58 6.27
N PHE A 102 -18.15 -9.68 5.69
CA PHE A 102 -17.30 -9.59 4.50
C PHE A 102 -18.16 -9.17 3.30
N GLU A 103 -17.77 -8.10 2.62
CA GLU A 103 -18.23 -7.89 1.25
C GLU A 103 -17.36 -8.73 0.31
N TYR A 104 -18.02 -9.58 -0.47
CA TYR A 104 -17.40 -10.46 -1.44
C TYR A 104 -17.38 -9.81 -2.83
N TRP A 105 -16.22 -9.85 -3.48
CA TRP A 105 -16.03 -9.41 -4.85
C TRP A 105 -15.35 -10.55 -5.63
N ASP A 106 -16.04 -11.04 -6.66
CA ASP A 106 -15.48 -12.02 -7.58
C ASP A 106 -14.46 -11.35 -8.52
N VAL A 107 -13.21 -11.85 -8.53
CA VAL A 107 -12.14 -11.36 -9.39
C VAL A 107 -11.53 -12.54 -10.16
N GLY A 108 -12.33 -13.21 -10.99
CA GLY A 108 -11.84 -14.27 -11.87
C GLY A 108 -11.79 -15.63 -11.18
N SER A 109 -10.64 -16.30 -11.17
CA SER A 109 -10.47 -17.56 -10.40
C SER A 109 -10.27 -17.33 -8.91
N ASP A 110 -9.90 -16.10 -8.52
CA ASP A 110 -9.49 -15.78 -7.16
C ASP A 110 -10.62 -15.03 -6.46
N LYS A 111 -10.90 -15.43 -5.22
CA LYS A 111 -11.96 -14.83 -4.40
C LYS A 111 -11.37 -13.71 -3.55
N LYS A 112 -11.90 -12.49 -3.70
CA LYS A 112 -11.48 -11.32 -2.92
C LYS A 112 -12.55 -10.95 -1.90
N TYR A 113 -12.14 -10.86 -0.65
CA TYR A 113 -12.97 -10.52 0.49
C TYR A 113 -12.50 -9.20 1.09
N VAL A 114 -13.46 -8.37 1.47
CA VAL A 114 -13.19 -7.04 2.00
C VAL A 114 -14.00 -6.85 3.27
N MET A 115 -13.34 -6.42 4.35
CA MET A 115 -14.01 -6.09 5.60
C MET A 115 -13.90 -4.60 5.92
N PHE A 116 -14.99 -4.09 6.50
CA PHE A 116 -15.13 -2.72 6.93
C PHE A 116 -15.46 -2.69 8.42
N LEU A 117 -14.71 -1.90 9.20
CA LEU A 117 -14.93 -1.64 10.63
C LEU A 117 -14.69 -2.88 11.54
N ASN A 118 -14.33 -2.65 12.81
CA ASN A 118 -14.21 -3.64 13.89
C ASN A 118 -13.32 -4.88 13.69
N ILE A 119 -12.36 -4.82 12.77
CA ILE A 119 -11.49 -5.97 12.47
C ILE A 119 -10.60 -6.35 13.68
N PRO A 120 -10.55 -7.64 14.06
CA PRO A 120 -9.61 -8.11 15.06
C PRO A 120 -8.16 -7.88 14.62
N ARG A 121 -7.31 -7.35 15.52
CA ARG A 121 -5.88 -7.11 15.22
C ARG A 121 -5.06 -8.39 15.09
N THR A 122 -5.52 -9.46 15.72
CA THR A 122 -4.85 -10.76 15.73
C THR A 122 -5.89 -11.84 15.52
N PHE A 123 -5.72 -12.62 14.46
CA PHE A 123 -6.75 -13.55 14.02
C PHE A 123 -6.20 -14.69 13.16
N LYS A 124 -7.02 -15.69 12.87
CA LYS A 124 -6.75 -16.74 11.87
C LYS A 124 -7.82 -16.71 10.80
N ILE A 125 -7.46 -17.03 9.56
CA ILE A 125 -8.41 -17.22 8.46
C ILE A 125 -8.81 -18.69 8.43
N VAL A 126 -10.11 -18.94 8.27
CA VAL A 126 -10.67 -20.29 8.25
C VAL A 126 -11.55 -20.46 7.02
N LEU A 127 -11.24 -21.47 6.23
CA LEU A 127 -12.10 -21.92 5.14
C LEU A 127 -12.79 -23.22 5.57
N ILE A 128 -14.09 -23.32 5.33
CA ILE A 128 -14.89 -24.50 5.62
C ILE A 128 -15.57 -24.96 4.33
N ASN A 129 -15.35 -26.20 3.91
CA ASN A 129 -16.04 -26.76 2.73
C ASN A 129 -17.41 -27.35 3.10
N GLU A 130 -18.12 -27.89 2.10
CA GLU A 130 -19.45 -28.52 2.31
C GLU A 130 -19.40 -29.81 3.16
N SER A 131 -18.21 -30.40 3.34
CA SER A 131 -18.00 -31.63 4.13
C SER A 131 -17.54 -31.33 5.56
N ASP A 132 -17.65 -30.08 6.01
CA ASP A 132 -17.20 -29.60 7.33
C ASP A 132 -15.68 -29.73 7.57
N GLU A 133 -14.88 -29.91 6.51
CA GLU A 133 -13.42 -29.93 6.60
C GLU A 133 -12.87 -28.50 6.70
N LEU A 134 -11.84 -28.32 7.53
CA LEU A 134 -11.27 -27.02 7.86
C LEU A 134 -9.86 -26.82 7.30
N ILE A 135 -9.64 -25.64 6.71
CA ILE A 135 -8.30 -25.10 6.47
C ILE A 135 -8.13 -23.86 7.35
N ILE A 136 -7.17 -23.93 8.28
CA ILE A 136 -6.90 -22.86 9.26
C ILE A 136 -5.51 -22.29 8.99
N SER A 137 -5.44 -20.98 8.73
CA SER A 137 -4.16 -20.29 8.54
C SER A 137 -3.35 -20.23 9.84
N LYS A 138 -2.07 -19.84 9.71
CA LYS A 138 -1.28 -19.36 10.86
C LYS A 138 -1.93 -18.11 11.47
N VAL A 139 -1.54 -17.78 12.70
CA VAL A 139 -1.93 -16.52 13.34
C VAL A 139 -1.42 -15.34 12.53
N ILE A 140 -2.32 -14.44 12.18
CA ILE A 140 -2.07 -13.18 11.48
C ILE A 140 -2.14 -12.06 12.50
N GLU A 141 -1.11 -11.22 12.53
CA GLU A 141 -1.07 -10.00 13.32
C GLU A 141 -1.04 -8.80 12.37
N MET A 142 -2.09 -7.98 12.42
CA MET A 142 -2.18 -6.75 11.62
C MET A 142 -1.18 -5.73 12.15
N LYS A 143 -0.28 -5.26 11.28
CA LYS A 143 0.69 -4.21 11.61
C LYS A 143 0.26 -2.80 11.22
N SER A 144 -0.76 -2.66 10.37
CA SER A 144 -1.32 -1.38 9.89
C SER A 144 -2.84 -1.35 10.03
N TYR A 145 -3.44 -0.17 9.78
CA TYR A 145 -4.89 0.02 9.86
C TYR A 145 -5.63 -0.52 8.62
N ASP A 146 -5.07 -0.25 7.43
CA ASP A 146 -5.44 -0.88 6.17
C ASP A 146 -4.45 -2.02 5.90
N PHE A 147 -4.94 -3.24 5.68
CA PHE A 147 -4.11 -4.43 5.54
C PHE A 147 -4.57 -5.26 4.33
N ASP A 148 -3.67 -5.50 3.37
CA ASP A 148 -3.95 -6.28 2.16
C ASP A 148 -3.13 -7.57 2.19
N ILE A 149 -3.79 -8.72 2.30
CA ILE A 149 -3.12 -10.02 2.38
C ILE A 149 -3.59 -10.97 1.29
N VAL A 150 -2.67 -11.83 0.86
CA VAL A 150 -2.97 -12.96 -0.01
C VAL A 150 -2.69 -14.24 0.77
N LEU A 151 -3.72 -15.08 0.93
CA LEU A 151 -3.57 -16.42 1.45
C LEU A 151 -3.44 -17.38 0.26
N ASP A 152 -2.21 -17.83 0.00
CA ASP A 152 -1.91 -18.78 -1.05
C ASP A 152 -2.03 -20.21 -0.52
N LEU A 153 -3.01 -20.92 -1.07
CA LEU A 153 -3.36 -22.31 -0.76
C LEU A 153 -3.08 -23.25 -1.94
N SER A 154 -2.26 -22.85 -2.92
CA SER A 154 -2.00 -23.66 -4.13
C SER A 154 -1.45 -25.06 -3.84
N ASP A 155 -0.75 -25.23 -2.73
CA ASP A 155 -0.21 -26.52 -2.26
C ASP A 155 -1.07 -27.17 -1.14
N VAL A 156 -2.27 -26.65 -0.90
CA VAL A 156 -3.16 -27.08 0.19
C VAL A 156 -4.50 -27.51 -0.38
N SER A 157 -5.00 -28.66 0.08
CA SER A 157 -6.30 -29.21 -0.30
C SER A 157 -7.08 -29.66 0.94
N PHE A 158 -8.41 -29.71 0.84
CA PHE A 158 -9.26 -30.32 1.85
C PHE A 158 -9.10 -31.85 1.79
N THR A 159 -8.08 -32.39 2.48
CA THR A 159 -7.81 -33.84 2.55
C THR A 159 -7.96 -34.41 3.94
N ASP A 160 -7.82 -33.57 4.97
CA ASP A 160 -7.96 -33.91 6.38
C ASP A 160 -9.14 -33.13 6.97
N GLU A 161 -9.74 -33.66 8.03
CA GLU A 161 -10.82 -32.99 8.77
C GLU A 161 -10.41 -31.57 9.20
N ILE A 162 -9.15 -31.38 9.63
CA ILE A 162 -8.58 -30.07 9.95
C ILE A 162 -7.12 -29.98 9.51
N THR A 163 -6.84 -29.01 8.65
CA THR A 163 -5.49 -28.62 8.24
C THR A 163 -5.08 -27.34 8.96
N TYR A 164 -4.11 -27.43 9.87
CA TYR A 164 -3.59 -26.29 10.62
C TYR A 164 -2.40 -25.63 9.95
N ASP A 165 -2.19 -24.35 10.27
CA ASP A 165 -1.03 -23.56 9.85
C ASP A 165 -0.84 -23.55 8.33
N ALA A 166 -1.97 -23.60 7.62
CA ALA A 166 -2.06 -23.86 6.20
C ALA A 166 -1.73 -22.64 5.34
N GLY A 167 -1.12 -22.93 4.19
CA GLY A 167 -0.80 -21.94 3.16
C GLY A 167 0.38 -21.04 3.50
N SER A 168 0.67 -20.14 2.56
CA SER A 168 1.59 -19.03 2.77
C SER A 168 0.81 -17.71 2.73
N ILE A 169 1.02 -16.88 3.74
CA ILE A 169 0.43 -15.55 3.79
C ILE A 169 1.43 -14.56 3.20
N LEU A 170 1.06 -13.94 2.10
CA LEU A 170 1.78 -12.86 1.45
C LEU A 170 1.11 -11.52 1.77
N GLY A 171 1.83 -10.42 1.60
CA GLY A 171 1.27 -9.08 1.84
C GLY A 171 1.08 -8.73 3.32
N LEU A 172 1.68 -9.48 4.25
CA LEU A 172 1.74 -9.10 5.67
C LEU A 172 2.58 -7.83 5.84
N GLY A 173 2.00 -6.67 5.48
CA GLY A 173 2.59 -5.34 5.42
C GLY A 173 3.93 -5.30 6.11
N GLU A 174 4.98 -5.64 5.35
CA GLU A 174 6.31 -5.56 5.89
C GLU A 174 6.49 -4.11 6.28
N ASN A 175 7.05 -3.86 7.45
CA ASN A 175 7.23 -2.49 7.89
C ASN A 175 7.99 -1.77 6.76
N PRO A 176 7.45 -0.67 6.19
CA PRO A 176 7.94 -0.09 4.94
C PRO A 176 9.39 0.41 5.05
N PHE A 177 9.91 0.54 6.28
CA PHE A 177 11.33 0.80 6.55
C PHE A 177 12.25 -0.40 6.29
N TYR A 178 11.72 -1.60 6.08
CA TYR A 178 12.48 -2.81 5.70
C TYR A 178 12.29 -3.19 4.24
N GLU A 179 11.33 -2.59 3.55
CA GLU A 179 11.11 -2.82 2.13
C GLU A 179 12.18 -2.13 1.28
N SER A 180 13.00 -2.92 0.60
CA SER A 180 14.08 -2.40 -0.26
C SER A 180 13.58 -1.57 -1.44
N SER A 181 12.32 -1.76 -1.86
CA SER A 181 11.66 -1.10 -2.99
C SER A 181 11.71 0.43 -2.85
N TYR A 182 11.29 0.97 -1.70
CA TYR A 182 11.27 2.41 -1.45
C TYR A 182 12.68 3.03 -1.48
N TYR A 183 13.69 2.32 -1.00
CA TYR A 183 15.09 2.80 -1.03
C TYR A 183 15.67 2.78 -2.44
N VAL A 184 15.37 1.73 -3.23
CA VAL A 184 15.79 1.63 -4.64
C VAL A 184 15.14 2.74 -5.46
N ASP A 185 13.84 2.94 -5.26
CA ASP A 185 13.06 3.99 -5.90
C ASP A 185 13.57 5.40 -5.55
N MET A 186 13.84 5.67 -4.26
CA MET A 186 14.52 6.90 -3.81
C MET A 186 15.87 7.07 -4.48
N PHE A 187 16.69 6.03 -4.56
CA PHE A 187 18.03 6.10 -5.15
C PHE A 187 17.96 6.41 -6.65
N ILE A 188 17.07 5.75 -7.38
CA ILE A 188 16.84 6.01 -8.81
C ILE A 188 16.39 7.46 -9.01
N ARG A 189 15.39 7.93 -8.26
CA ARG A 189 14.94 9.33 -8.31
C ARG A 189 16.08 10.31 -8.03
N LEU A 190 16.85 10.07 -6.98
CA LEU A 190 17.97 10.93 -6.60
C LEU A 190 19.01 11.03 -7.73
N VAL A 191 19.42 9.90 -8.31
CA VAL A 191 20.38 9.87 -9.41
C VAL A 191 19.84 10.61 -10.63
N VAL A 192 18.59 10.32 -11.02
CA VAL A 192 17.94 10.94 -12.18
C VAL A 192 17.83 12.46 -11.99
N THR A 193 17.38 12.91 -10.82
CA THR A 193 17.26 14.33 -10.49
C THR A 193 18.63 15.02 -10.52
N ILE A 194 19.65 14.47 -9.86
CA ILE A 194 21.00 15.06 -9.88
C ILE A 194 21.54 15.18 -11.30
N LEU A 195 21.33 14.17 -12.15
CA LEU A 195 21.77 14.20 -13.54
C LEU A 195 21.04 15.26 -14.36
N ILE A 196 19.70 15.30 -14.29
CA ILE A 196 18.87 16.26 -15.04
C ILE A 196 19.17 17.69 -14.61
N GLU A 197 19.14 17.95 -13.31
CA GLU A 197 19.38 19.28 -12.78
C GLU A 197 20.82 19.72 -13.06
N GLY A 198 21.79 18.82 -12.87
CA GLY A 198 23.19 19.07 -13.22
C GLY A 198 23.36 19.46 -14.69
N LEU A 199 22.70 18.75 -15.61
CA LEU A 199 22.72 19.07 -17.05
C LEU A 199 22.08 20.43 -17.34
N ILE A 200 20.97 20.77 -16.68
CA ILE A 200 20.29 22.05 -16.83
C ILE A 200 21.19 23.18 -16.32
N PHE A 201 21.73 23.09 -15.10
CA PHE A 201 22.67 24.06 -14.57
C PHE A 201 23.88 24.24 -15.50
N PHE A 202 24.45 23.15 -16.01
CA PHE A 202 25.56 23.19 -16.96
C PHE A 202 25.20 23.90 -18.27
N ALA A 203 24.02 23.61 -18.83
CA ALA A 203 23.51 24.20 -20.07
C ALA A 203 23.23 25.70 -19.93
N PHE A 204 22.84 26.16 -18.73
CA PHE A 204 22.66 27.57 -18.40
C PHE A 204 23.95 28.27 -17.93
N GLY A 205 25.08 27.57 -17.99
CA GLY A 205 26.40 28.14 -17.78
C GLY A 205 26.77 28.35 -16.32
N PHE A 206 26.22 27.53 -15.42
CA PHE A 206 26.75 27.35 -14.07
C PHE A 206 27.94 26.39 -14.12
N ARG A 207 29.07 26.82 -13.57
CA ARG A 207 30.35 26.09 -13.67
C ARG A 207 31.07 25.98 -12.33
N LYS A 208 30.64 26.70 -11.29
CA LYS A 208 31.31 26.65 -9.99
C LYS A 208 30.97 25.34 -9.28
N LYS A 209 32.00 24.61 -8.83
CA LYS A 209 31.85 23.40 -8.00
C LYS A 209 30.95 23.62 -6.78
N SER A 210 31.02 24.80 -6.16
CA SER A 210 30.16 25.16 -5.02
C SER A 210 28.66 25.11 -5.36
N THR A 211 28.27 25.49 -6.58
CA THR A 211 26.88 25.39 -7.04
C THR A 211 26.46 23.92 -7.11
N TYR A 212 27.32 23.07 -7.69
CA TYR A 212 27.05 21.65 -7.85
C TYR A 212 26.94 20.92 -6.49
N ILE A 213 27.77 21.29 -5.52
CA ILE A 213 27.71 20.73 -4.16
C ILE A 213 26.39 21.13 -3.46
N VAL A 214 26.02 22.42 -3.52
CA VAL A 214 24.82 22.93 -2.85
C VAL A 214 23.55 22.28 -3.40
N PHE A 215 23.38 22.18 -4.73
CA PHE A 215 22.16 21.54 -5.26
C PHE A 215 22.11 20.04 -4.99
N THR A 216 23.25 19.35 -5.03
CA THR A 216 23.29 17.91 -4.70
C THR A 216 22.85 17.67 -3.25
N ILE A 217 23.37 18.45 -2.30
CA ILE A 217 22.99 18.33 -0.88
C ILE A 217 21.50 18.57 -0.67
N ILE A 218 20.96 19.63 -1.28
CA ILE A 218 19.54 19.98 -1.16
C ILE A 218 18.67 18.85 -1.71
N ASN A 219 18.98 18.33 -2.90
CA ASN A 219 18.26 17.21 -3.52
C ASN A 219 18.31 15.94 -2.67
N VAL A 220 19.46 15.61 -2.07
CA VAL A 220 19.58 14.46 -1.16
C VAL A 220 18.65 14.63 0.04
N ILE A 221 18.69 15.80 0.70
CA ILE A 221 17.85 16.08 1.87
C ILE A 221 16.36 15.99 1.51
N SER A 222 15.98 16.59 0.39
CA SER A 222 14.61 16.56 -0.14
C SER A 222 14.12 15.14 -0.41
N GLN A 223 14.88 14.33 -1.15
CA GLN A 223 14.49 12.97 -1.52
C GLN A 223 14.40 12.04 -0.31
N VAL A 224 15.31 12.19 0.67
CA VAL A 224 15.22 11.48 1.95
C VAL A 224 13.97 11.90 2.71
N GLY A 225 13.69 13.20 2.79
CA GLY A 225 12.49 13.73 3.44
C GLY A 225 11.19 13.22 2.82
N LEU A 226 11.10 13.23 1.48
CA LEU A 226 9.94 12.70 0.75
C LEU A 226 9.73 11.22 1.05
N THR A 227 10.79 10.43 0.91
CA THR A 227 10.73 8.96 1.06
C THR A 227 10.32 8.58 2.48
N LEU A 228 10.89 9.21 3.50
CA LEU A 228 10.48 8.99 4.89
C LEU A 228 9.03 9.41 5.14
N GLY A 229 8.59 10.52 4.55
CA GLY A 229 7.19 10.97 4.62
C GLY A 229 6.22 9.97 4.01
N THR A 230 6.55 9.43 2.83
CA THR A 230 5.75 8.42 2.14
C THR A 230 5.72 7.10 2.91
N MET A 231 6.87 6.61 3.39
CA MET A 231 6.94 5.40 4.24
C MET A 231 6.09 5.57 5.51
N TYR A 232 6.14 6.75 6.13
CA TYR A 232 5.36 7.03 7.33
C TYR A 232 3.85 7.06 7.08
N SER A 233 3.42 7.65 5.96
CA SER A 233 2.01 7.67 5.55
C SER A 233 1.50 6.25 5.28
N PHE A 234 2.29 5.43 4.58
CA PHE A 234 1.97 4.02 4.37
C PHE A 234 1.88 3.25 5.70
N TYR A 235 2.85 3.43 6.61
CA TYR A 235 2.83 2.77 7.92
C TYR A 235 1.63 3.17 8.79
N ARG A 236 1.16 4.42 8.67
CA ARG A 236 -0.05 4.91 9.37
C ARG A 236 -1.34 4.28 8.84
N GLY A 237 -1.29 3.52 7.75
CA GLY A 237 -2.47 2.94 7.12
C GLY A 237 -3.31 3.99 6.39
N ASP A 238 -2.67 5.02 5.82
CA ASP A 238 -3.37 5.84 4.83
C ASP A 238 -3.59 4.97 3.58
N SER A 239 -4.85 4.86 3.15
CA SER A 239 -5.23 4.24 1.87
C SER A 239 -4.27 4.60 0.73
N ALA A 240 -4.18 3.77 -0.32
CA ALA A 240 -3.34 4.03 -1.49
C ALA A 240 -3.51 5.47 -2.05
N TYR A 241 -4.72 6.04 -1.95
CA TYR A 241 -5.03 7.43 -2.29
C TYR A 241 -4.36 8.47 -1.37
N GLY A 242 -4.30 8.22 -0.06
CA GLY A 242 -3.60 9.07 0.90
C GLY A 242 -2.10 9.08 0.65
N THR A 243 -1.51 7.93 0.33
CA THR A 243 -0.08 7.83 -0.04
C THR A 243 0.23 8.63 -1.32
N ILE A 244 -0.62 8.53 -2.35
CA ILE A 244 -0.49 9.33 -3.59
C ILE A 244 -0.64 10.82 -3.30
N PHE A 245 -1.58 11.21 -2.44
CA PHE A 245 -1.77 12.60 -2.04
C PHE A 245 -0.53 13.15 -1.31
N VAL A 246 0.01 12.41 -0.34
CA VAL A 246 1.24 12.77 0.37
C VAL A 246 2.42 12.87 -0.58
N PHE A 247 2.51 11.99 -1.57
CA PHE A 247 3.55 12.05 -2.59
C PHE A 247 3.45 13.33 -3.43
N ILE A 248 2.30 13.61 -4.05
CA ILE A 248 2.09 14.79 -4.90
C ILE A 248 2.25 16.10 -4.10
N PHE A 249 1.62 16.17 -2.92
CA PHE A 249 1.68 17.35 -2.07
C PHE A 249 3.07 17.56 -1.47
N GLY A 250 3.73 16.47 -1.06
CA GLY A 250 5.10 16.46 -0.59
C GLY A 250 6.09 16.94 -1.65
N GLU A 251 5.96 16.45 -2.88
CA GLU A 251 6.76 16.92 -4.02
C GLU A 251 6.57 18.42 -4.27
N PHE A 252 5.34 18.94 -4.18
CA PHE A 252 5.09 20.38 -4.33
C PHE A 252 5.76 21.22 -3.23
N LEU A 253 5.72 20.76 -1.98
CA LEU A 253 6.40 21.45 -0.86
C LEU A 253 7.92 21.42 -1.03
N ILE A 254 8.47 20.28 -1.42
CA ILE A 254 9.90 20.10 -1.70
C ILE A 254 10.31 21.03 -2.84
N PHE A 255 9.61 21.00 -3.96
CA PHE A 255 9.84 21.86 -5.11
C PHE A 255 9.93 23.35 -4.71
N THR A 256 8.99 23.80 -3.87
CA THR A 256 8.97 25.18 -3.39
C THR A 256 10.14 25.47 -2.45
N GLY A 257 10.47 24.54 -1.56
CA GLY A 257 11.59 24.64 -0.64
C GLY A 257 12.95 24.65 -1.35
N GLU A 258 13.14 23.78 -2.33
CA GLU A 258 14.36 23.68 -3.15
C GLU A 258 14.58 24.96 -3.94
N MET A 259 13.55 25.49 -4.60
CA MET A 259 13.61 26.79 -5.27
C MET A 259 14.08 27.90 -4.34
N PHE A 260 13.52 27.97 -3.13
CA PHE A 260 13.87 28.98 -2.14
C PHE A 260 15.32 28.83 -1.68
N LEU A 261 15.71 27.62 -1.25
CA LEU A 261 17.04 27.33 -0.72
C LEU A 261 18.13 27.49 -1.78
N LEU A 262 17.91 27.00 -3.01
CA LEU A 262 18.88 27.12 -4.09
C LEU A 262 19.05 28.56 -4.54
N THR A 263 17.95 29.34 -4.62
CA THR A 263 18.03 30.77 -4.93
C THR A 263 18.82 31.54 -3.87
N LEU A 264 18.72 31.15 -2.60
CA LEU A 264 19.41 31.77 -1.47
C LEU A 264 20.90 31.37 -1.41
N LEU A 265 21.19 30.08 -1.49
CA LEU A 265 22.50 29.49 -1.19
C LEU A 265 23.46 29.49 -2.39
N VAL A 266 22.94 29.35 -3.62
CA VAL A 266 23.78 29.43 -4.82
C VAL A 266 24.18 30.88 -5.07
N ARG A 267 25.48 31.21 -5.03
CA ARG A 267 25.99 32.57 -5.26
C ARG A 267 26.47 32.84 -6.69
N GLU A 268 26.27 31.89 -7.60
CA GLU A 268 26.63 32.03 -9.00
C GLU A 268 25.49 32.69 -9.79
N LYS A 269 25.79 33.72 -10.61
CA LYS A 269 24.82 34.54 -11.35
C LYS A 269 23.91 35.41 -10.47
N LYS A 270 23.11 36.26 -11.13
CA LYS A 270 22.11 37.13 -10.49
C LYS A 270 20.89 36.32 -10.04
N TRP A 271 20.23 36.76 -8.97
CA TRP A 271 19.17 36.02 -8.29
C TRP A 271 18.03 35.54 -9.21
N TYR A 272 17.54 36.40 -10.11
CA TYR A 272 16.46 36.06 -11.05
C TYR A 272 16.87 34.98 -12.07
N VAL A 273 18.15 34.91 -12.44
CA VAL A 273 18.66 33.84 -13.32
C VAL A 273 18.69 32.52 -12.56
N ARG A 274 19.10 32.54 -11.29
CA ARG A 274 19.12 31.34 -10.44
C ARG A 274 17.71 30.79 -10.27
N THR A 275 16.76 31.63 -9.85
CA THR A 275 15.37 31.23 -9.62
C THR A 275 14.75 30.61 -10.87
N LEU A 276 14.95 31.22 -12.04
CA LEU A 276 14.40 30.69 -13.29
C LEU A 276 15.02 29.35 -13.69
N VAL A 277 16.33 29.18 -13.49
CA VAL A 277 17.03 27.93 -13.82
C VAL A 277 16.68 26.82 -12.84
N VAL A 278 16.58 27.13 -11.55
CA VAL A 278 16.14 26.17 -10.52
C VAL A 278 14.71 25.73 -10.78
N PHE A 279 13.80 26.66 -11.05
CA PHE A 279 12.41 26.35 -11.39
C PHE A 279 12.32 25.42 -12.60
N LEU A 280 13.08 25.70 -13.68
CA LEU A 280 13.13 24.82 -14.85
C LEU A 280 13.72 23.45 -14.52
N ALA A 281 14.79 23.41 -13.72
CA ALA A 281 15.45 22.17 -13.34
C ALA A 281 14.50 21.26 -12.54
N ASN A 282 13.91 21.82 -11.49
CA ASN A 282 12.98 21.13 -10.61
C ASN A 282 11.70 20.70 -11.35
N ILE A 283 11.18 21.47 -12.31
CA ILE A 283 9.98 21.06 -13.09
C ILE A 283 10.30 19.85 -13.96
N VAL A 284 11.44 19.88 -14.64
CA VAL A 284 11.83 18.78 -15.55
C VAL A 284 12.12 17.52 -14.74
N SER A 285 12.78 17.64 -13.59
CA SER A 285 13.00 16.49 -12.70
C SER A 285 11.70 15.96 -12.09
N LEU A 286 10.77 16.81 -11.68
CA LEU A 286 9.44 16.42 -11.18
C LEU A 286 8.67 15.56 -12.20
N VAL A 287 8.53 16.06 -13.43
CA VAL A 287 7.76 15.36 -14.48
C VAL A 287 8.40 14.01 -14.82
N LEU A 288 9.73 13.95 -14.90
CA LEU A 288 10.43 12.70 -15.20
C LEU A 288 10.43 11.73 -14.01
N GLY A 289 10.55 12.24 -12.78
CA GLY A 289 10.45 11.45 -11.55
C GLY A 289 9.08 10.80 -11.40
N LEU A 290 8.00 11.57 -11.64
CA LEU A 290 6.63 11.06 -11.67
C LEU A 290 6.44 9.97 -12.73
N ALA A 291 6.93 10.21 -13.96
CA ALA A 291 6.81 9.23 -15.05
C ALA A 291 7.55 7.91 -14.73
N ILE A 292 8.73 7.99 -14.11
CA ILE A 292 9.51 6.81 -13.69
C ILE A 292 8.78 6.06 -12.57
N SER A 293 8.27 6.79 -11.57
CA SER A 293 7.55 6.19 -10.44
C SER A 293 6.29 5.44 -10.92
N LEU A 294 5.50 6.06 -11.79
CA LEU A 294 4.32 5.43 -12.38
C LEU A 294 4.67 4.22 -13.26
N GLY A 295 5.75 4.31 -14.04
CA GLY A 295 6.25 3.20 -14.85
C GLY A 295 6.77 2.02 -14.01
N LEU A 296 7.47 2.30 -12.91
CA LEU A 296 7.94 1.28 -11.98
C LEU A 296 6.79 0.60 -11.24
N LEU A 297 5.78 1.36 -10.81
CA LEU A 297 4.57 0.82 -10.21
C LEU A 297 3.86 -0.17 -11.14
N SER A 298 3.80 0.11 -12.45
CA SER A 298 3.22 -0.82 -13.45
C SER A 298 4.04 -2.08 -13.77
N LEU A 299 5.27 -2.18 -13.24
CA LEU A 299 6.12 -3.37 -13.36
C LEU A 299 6.11 -4.22 -12.09
N ILE A 300 5.64 -3.65 -10.98
CA ILE A 300 5.61 -4.29 -9.65
C ILE A 300 4.20 -4.83 -9.33
N TYR A 301 3.16 -4.26 -9.94
CA TYR A 301 1.78 -4.76 -9.97
C TYR A 301 1.41 -5.27 -11.36
#